data_AF-A0A6I1R1B9-F1
#
_entry.id   AF-A0A6I1R1B9-F1
#
_cell.length_a   1.000
_cell.length_b   1.000
_cell.length_c   1.000
_cell.angle_alpha   90.00
_cell.angle_beta   90.00
_cell.angle_gamma   90.00
#
_symmetry.space_group_name_H-M   'P 1'
#
loop_
_entity.id
_entity.type
_entity.pdbx_description
1 polymer ?
#
loop_
_entity_poly.entity_id
_entity_poly.type
_entity_poly.pdbx_seq_one_letter_code
_entity_poly.pdbx_strand_id
1 'polypeptide(L)'
;MTYDVEFETVELLENSDAETRGVDAFALSLIKAERQIRKLFTYLVFQFPAFSLADVAGFRDVLGQNKKVYFDGFINGIDALCPKSVKDLVGGDYDSLVTELHRAIDFRNKIFHGQLTDKFLSREELLALTTTIRKWCQRLAMQAESEFDYNGFARNSLRKHSEPIWTMYRIHIANGDDYRKFIRKHMEAHRKRPCTKG
;
A
#
# COMPACT_ATOMS: atom_id res chain seq x y z
N MET A 1 15.50 7.25 -0.50
CA MET A 1 15.37 5.88 -1.05
C MET A 1 14.34 5.97 -2.13
N THR A 2 14.75 5.72 -3.37
CA THR A 2 13.92 5.81 -4.57
C THR A 2 13.31 4.44 -4.87
N TYR A 3 12.40 4.38 -5.85
CA TYR A 3 11.89 3.12 -6.38
C TYR A 3 13.03 2.19 -6.84
N ASP A 4 14.02 2.71 -7.58
CA ASP A 4 15.12 1.90 -8.13
C ASP A 4 15.92 1.22 -7.02
N VAL A 5 16.32 1.98 -5.99
CA VAL A 5 17.05 1.44 -4.83
C VAL A 5 16.20 0.44 -4.04
N GLU A 6 14.88 0.67 -3.93
CA GLU A 6 14.01 -0.27 -3.24
C GLU A 6 13.89 -1.60 -4.02
N PHE A 7 13.87 -1.57 -5.35
CA PHE A 7 13.64 -2.76 -6.19
C PHE A 7 14.89 -3.46 -6.71
N GLU A 8 16.10 -2.92 -6.49
CA GLU A 8 17.37 -3.60 -6.76
C GLU A 8 17.42 -5.01 -6.15
N THR A 9 16.94 -5.19 -4.92
CA THR A 9 16.88 -6.51 -4.27
C THR A 9 15.95 -7.50 -4.97
N VAL A 10 14.90 -7.01 -5.63
CA VAL A 10 13.97 -7.86 -6.40
C VAL A 10 14.66 -8.28 -7.70
N GLU A 11 15.33 -7.36 -8.37
CA GLU A 11 16.10 -7.64 -9.59
C GLU A 11 17.19 -8.67 -9.34
N LEU A 12 17.89 -8.58 -8.21
CA LEU A 12 18.89 -9.57 -7.82
C LEU A 12 18.29 -10.98 -7.65
N LEU A 13 17.08 -11.07 -7.09
CA LEU A 13 16.37 -12.36 -6.97
C LEU A 13 15.93 -12.88 -8.34
N GLU A 14 15.31 -12.04 -9.17
CA GLU A 14 14.85 -12.39 -10.53
C GLU A 14 16.00 -12.97 -11.38
N ASN A 15 17.19 -12.38 -11.26
CA ASN A 15 18.38 -12.75 -12.01
C ASN A 15 19.23 -13.85 -11.34
N SER A 16 18.82 -14.38 -10.18
CA SER A 16 19.55 -15.45 -9.50
C SER A 16 19.31 -16.82 -10.16
N ASP A 17 20.21 -17.77 -9.88
CA ASP A 17 20.07 -19.18 -10.28
C ASP A 17 19.23 -20.01 -9.28
N ALA A 18 18.63 -19.36 -8.28
CA ALA A 18 17.81 -20.04 -7.29
C ALA A 18 16.53 -20.62 -7.93
N GLU A 19 16.21 -21.87 -7.58
CA GLU A 19 14.99 -22.54 -8.07
C GLU A 19 13.71 -21.76 -7.66
N THR A 20 13.75 -21.13 -6.49
CA THR A 20 12.67 -20.38 -5.85
C THR A 20 12.55 -18.92 -6.32
N ARG A 21 13.44 -18.45 -7.20
CA ARG A 21 13.54 -17.02 -7.57
C ARG A 21 12.22 -16.35 -7.94
N GLY A 22 11.32 -17.08 -8.61
CA GLY A 22 10.00 -16.55 -8.99
C GLY A 22 9.11 -16.28 -7.78
N VAL A 23 9.07 -17.20 -6.82
CA VAL A 23 8.30 -17.03 -5.57
C VAL A 23 8.93 -15.95 -4.70
N ASP A 24 10.26 -15.92 -4.60
CA ASP A 24 10.98 -14.98 -3.74
C ASP A 24 10.83 -13.53 -4.25
N ALA A 25 11.03 -13.31 -5.55
CA ALA A 25 10.86 -12.00 -6.19
C ALA A 25 9.40 -11.51 -6.10
N PHE A 26 8.44 -12.41 -6.31
CA PHE A 26 7.01 -12.13 -6.19
C PHE A 26 6.63 -11.72 -4.77
N ALA A 27 7.00 -12.54 -3.78
CA ALA A 27 6.67 -12.30 -2.39
C ALA A 27 7.28 -10.98 -1.90
N LEU A 28 8.56 -10.74 -2.21
CA LEU A 28 9.24 -9.51 -1.82
C LEU A 28 8.62 -8.27 -2.47
N SER A 29 8.26 -8.35 -3.76
CA SER A 29 7.62 -7.25 -4.47
C SER A 29 6.26 -6.90 -3.88
N LEU A 30 5.46 -7.91 -3.55
CA LEU A 30 4.15 -7.69 -2.95
C LEU A 30 4.27 -7.06 -1.55
N ILE A 31 5.21 -7.52 -0.73
CA ILE A 31 5.51 -6.91 0.58
C ILE A 31 5.91 -5.44 0.41
N LYS A 32 6.72 -5.12 -0.61
CA LYS A 32 7.13 -3.74 -0.91
C LYS A 32 5.94 -2.87 -1.33
N ALA A 33 5.03 -3.38 -2.15
CA ALA A 33 3.81 -2.66 -2.55
C ALA A 33 2.88 -2.37 -1.36
N GLU A 34 2.63 -3.36 -0.49
CA GLU A 34 1.83 -3.19 0.72
C GLU A 34 2.48 -2.20 1.69
N ARG A 35 3.80 -2.23 1.79
CA ARG A 35 4.57 -1.28 2.61
C ARG A 35 4.51 0.13 2.03
N GLN A 36 4.62 0.28 0.72
CA GLN A 36 4.58 1.58 0.04
C GLN A 36 3.27 2.31 0.34
N ILE A 37 2.12 1.67 0.10
CA ILE A 37 0.81 2.30 0.29
C ILE A 37 0.56 2.64 1.76
N ARG A 38 0.96 1.75 2.69
CA ARG A 38 0.88 2.00 4.14
C ARG A 38 1.71 3.20 4.56
N LYS A 39 2.94 3.31 4.05
CA LYS A 39 3.86 4.41 4.37
C LYS A 39 3.39 5.73 3.75
N LEU A 40 2.86 5.69 2.52
CA LEU A 40 2.28 6.87 1.87
C LEU A 40 1.10 7.39 2.69
N PHE A 41 0.14 6.53 3.03
CA PHE A 41 -0.97 6.91 3.90
C PHE A 41 -0.51 7.47 5.25
N THR A 42 0.45 6.79 5.88
CA THR A 42 1.05 7.24 7.15
C THR A 42 1.62 8.65 7.04
N TYR A 43 2.39 8.91 5.99
CA TYR A 43 2.98 10.22 5.73
C TYR A 43 1.90 11.29 5.55
N LEU A 44 0.87 11.01 4.76
CA LEU A 44 -0.21 11.95 4.50
C LEU A 44 -0.95 12.33 5.78
N VAL A 45 -1.35 11.36 6.60
CA VAL A 45 -2.03 11.64 7.88
C VAL A 45 -1.09 12.36 8.85
N PHE A 46 0.19 12.00 8.89
CA PHE A 46 1.14 12.67 9.79
C PHE A 46 1.33 14.15 9.46
N GLN A 47 0.81 14.67 8.34
CA GLN A 47 0.84 16.10 8.05
C GLN A 47 -0.11 16.92 8.94
N PHE A 48 -1.19 16.34 9.46
CA PHE A 48 -2.11 17.09 10.33
C PHE A 48 -1.40 17.67 11.56
N PRO A 49 -1.72 18.92 11.97
CA PRO A 49 -1.13 19.55 13.17
C PRO A 49 -1.35 18.75 14.46
N ALA A 50 -2.39 17.90 14.48
CA ALA A 50 -2.73 16.99 15.56
C ALA A 50 -1.64 15.96 15.91
N PHE A 51 -0.64 15.78 15.04
CA PHE A 51 0.43 14.79 15.23
C PHE A 51 1.80 15.45 15.20
N SER A 52 2.61 15.10 16.19
CA SER A 52 4.01 15.48 16.32
C SER A 52 4.89 14.25 16.58
N LEU A 53 6.20 14.45 16.69
CA LEU A 53 7.13 13.38 17.06
C LEU A 53 6.85 12.80 18.47
N ALA A 54 6.21 13.58 19.35
CA ALA A 54 5.79 13.10 20.67
C ALA A 54 4.63 12.07 20.59
N ASP A 55 3.82 12.13 19.52
CA ASP A 55 2.61 11.32 19.36
C ASP A 55 2.85 10.02 18.58
N VAL A 56 4.09 9.76 18.15
CA VAL A 56 4.43 8.67 17.23
C VAL A 56 4.00 7.29 17.74
N ALA A 57 4.15 7.03 19.04
CA ALA A 57 3.75 5.76 19.63
C ALA A 57 2.23 5.55 19.50
N GLY A 58 1.43 6.51 19.99
CA GLY A 58 -0.03 6.44 19.90
C GLY A 58 -0.55 6.45 18.47
N PHE A 59 0.09 7.22 17.58
CA PHE A 59 -0.22 7.24 16.15
C PHE A 59 -0.02 5.85 15.52
N ARG A 60 1.12 5.20 15.79
CA ARG A 60 1.42 3.86 15.27
C ARG A 60 0.51 2.81 15.86
N ASP A 61 0.18 2.90 17.14
CA ASP A 61 -0.70 1.94 17.83
C ASP A 61 -2.08 1.90 17.20
N VAL A 62 -2.63 3.06 16.79
CA VAL A 62 -3.94 3.14 16.14
C VAL A 62 -3.98 2.31 14.85
N LEU A 63 -2.93 2.35 14.02
CA LEU A 63 -2.84 1.50 12.83
C LEU A 63 -2.45 0.05 13.16
N GLY A 64 -1.53 -0.15 14.10
CA GLY A 64 -0.99 -1.47 14.47
C GLY A 64 -2.02 -2.39 15.13
N GLN A 65 -2.95 -1.81 15.91
CA GLN A 65 -4.04 -2.54 16.53
C GLN A 65 -5.18 -2.86 15.55
N ASN A 66 -5.27 -2.15 14.42
CA ASN A 66 -6.35 -2.32 13.47
C ASN A 66 -6.07 -3.46 12.47
N LYS A 67 -6.52 -4.66 12.84
CA LYS A 67 -6.38 -5.88 12.01
C LYS A 67 -7.37 -5.96 10.83
N LYS A 68 -8.24 -4.96 10.65
CA LYS A 68 -9.26 -4.94 9.59
C LYS A 68 -8.90 -4.03 8.42
N VAL A 69 -7.75 -3.36 8.49
CA VAL A 69 -7.23 -2.51 7.43
C VAL A 69 -6.30 -3.34 6.55
N TYR A 70 -6.74 -3.59 5.32
CA TYR A 70 -5.98 -4.29 4.29
C TYR A 70 -5.50 -3.30 3.21
N PHE A 71 -4.90 -3.82 2.14
CA PHE A 71 -4.41 -3.03 1.01
C PHE A 71 -5.45 -2.01 0.50
N ASP A 72 -6.68 -2.46 0.22
CA ASP A 72 -7.78 -1.59 -0.22
C ASP A 72 -8.18 -0.55 0.84
N GLY A 73 -8.02 -0.88 2.12
CA GLY A 73 -8.25 0.06 3.20
C GLY A 73 -7.31 1.27 3.12
N PHE A 74 -6.06 1.06 2.73
CA PHE A 74 -5.11 2.15 2.50
C PHE A 74 -5.45 2.96 1.24
N ILE A 75 -5.87 2.30 0.16
CA ILE A 75 -6.35 2.99 -1.05
C ILE A 75 -7.54 3.89 -0.70
N ASN A 76 -8.58 3.33 -0.08
CA ASN A 76 -9.77 4.07 0.33
C ASN A 76 -9.45 5.21 1.30
N GLY A 77 -8.49 5.00 2.20
CA GLY A 77 -8.00 6.02 3.12
C GLY A 77 -7.36 7.20 2.38
N ILE A 78 -6.50 6.92 1.39
CA ILE A 78 -5.88 7.98 0.57
C ILE A 78 -6.94 8.71 -0.26
N ASP A 79 -7.86 7.98 -0.90
CA ASP A 79 -8.93 8.55 -1.74
C ASP A 79 -9.91 9.42 -0.94
N ALA A 80 -10.21 9.03 0.30
CA ALA A 80 -11.04 9.83 1.20
C ALA A 80 -10.32 11.08 1.70
N LEU A 81 -9.00 10.98 1.93
CA LEU A 81 -8.20 12.05 2.50
C LEU A 81 -7.80 13.11 1.47
N CYS A 82 -7.32 12.70 0.30
CA CYS A 82 -6.62 13.55 -0.65
C CYS A 82 -7.53 14.02 -1.80
N PRO A 83 -7.24 15.19 -2.41
CA PRO A 83 -7.91 15.63 -3.64
C PRO A 83 -7.70 14.68 -4.82
N LYS A 84 -6.49 14.14 -4.98
CA LYS A 84 -6.16 13.13 -5.98
C LYS A 84 -6.32 11.74 -5.38
N SER A 85 -7.06 10.88 -6.09
CA SER A 85 -7.19 9.47 -5.75
C SER A 85 -5.92 8.69 -6.11
N VAL A 86 -5.74 7.50 -5.55
CA VAL A 86 -4.70 6.55 -5.97
C VAL A 86 -4.84 6.22 -7.47
N LYS A 87 -6.06 6.19 -8.00
CA LYS A 87 -6.30 6.05 -9.44
C LYS A 87 -5.67 7.19 -10.23
N ASP A 88 -5.83 8.42 -9.78
CA ASP A 88 -5.20 9.58 -10.42
C ASP A 88 -3.67 9.53 -10.33
N LEU A 89 -3.13 9.05 -9.19
CA LEU A 89 -1.69 8.89 -8.98
C LEU A 89 -1.07 7.75 -9.79
N VAL A 90 -1.80 6.67 -10.07
CA VAL A 90 -1.27 5.58 -10.91
C VAL A 90 -1.51 5.86 -12.40
N GLY A 91 -2.57 6.62 -12.71
CA GLY A 91 -2.94 7.04 -14.06
C GLY A 91 -3.66 5.96 -14.86
N GLY A 92 -3.59 6.04 -16.19
CA GLY A 92 -4.42 5.25 -17.11
C GLY A 92 -4.35 3.73 -16.98
N ASP A 93 -3.27 3.20 -16.38
CA ASP A 93 -3.09 1.76 -16.19
C ASP A 93 -3.72 1.26 -14.87
N TYR A 94 -4.27 2.15 -14.03
CA TYR A 94 -4.73 1.81 -12.68
C TYR A 94 -5.66 0.59 -12.65
N ASP A 95 -6.71 0.57 -13.48
CA ASP A 95 -7.73 -0.50 -13.43
C ASP A 95 -7.12 -1.88 -13.74
N SER A 96 -6.17 -1.93 -14.69
CA SER A 96 -5.43 -3.16 -15.00
C SER A 96 -4.46 -3.56 -13.88
N LEU A 97 -3.70 -2.60 -13.34
CA LEU A 97 -2.67 -2.88 -12.34
C LEU A 97 -3.27 -3.27 -10.99
N VAL A 98 -4.37 -2.63 -10.58
CA VAL A 98 -5.05 -2.93 -9.31
C VAL A 98 -5.70 -4.33 -9.37
N THR A 99 -6.25 -4.71 -10.54
CA THR A 99 -6.82 -6.05 -10.75
C THR A 99 -5.76 -7.14 -10.59
N GLU A 100 -4.60 -6.98 -11.20
CA GLU A 100 -3.49 -7.93 -11.06
C GLU A 100 -2.87 -7.91 -9.65
N LEU A 101 -2.87 -6.76 -8.97
CA LEU A 101 -2.48 -6.68 -7.56
C LEU A 101 -3.42 -7.47 -6.65
N HIS A 102 -4.73 -7.37 -6.85
CA HIS A 102 -5.70 -8.19 -6.10
C HIS A 102 -5.46 -9.67 -6.35
N ARG A 103 -5.22 -10.07 -7.61
CA ARG A 103 -4.84 -11.44 -7.96
C ARG A 103 -3.55 -11.87 -7.25
N ALA A 104 -2.54 -11.00 -7.18
CA ALA A 104 -1.30 -11.26 -6.45
C ALA A 104 -1.54 -11.45 -4.94
N ILE A 105 -2.37 -10.60 -4.32
CA ILE A 105 -2.74 -10.72 -2.91
C ILE A 105 -3.45 -12.07 -2.64
N ASP A 106 -4.35 -12.49 -3.52
CA ASP A 106 -5.02 -13.78 -3.42
C ASP A 106 -4.05 -14.96 -3.55
N PHE A 107 -3.11 -14.89 -4.48
CA PHE A 107 -2.07 -15.91 -4.65
C PHE A 107 -1.15 -15.99 -3.44
N ARG A 108 -0.74 -14.85 -2.89
CA ARG A 108 0.03 -14.79 -1.64
C ARG A 108 -0.66 -15.53 -0.51
N ASN A 109 -1.95 -15.28 -0.30
CA ASN A 109 -2.72 -15.98 0.74
C ASN A 109 -2.69 -17.50 0.53
N LYS A 110 -2.81 -17.97 -0.72
CA LYS A 110 -2.74 -19.40 -1.03
C LYS A 110 -1.35 -20.00 -0.82
N ILE A 111 -0.30 -19.33 -1.31
CA ILE A 111 1.09 -19.75 -1.19
C ILE A 111 1.47 -19.86 0.30
N PHE A 112 1.19 -18.84 1.10
CA PHE A 112 1.57 -18.83 2.52
C PHE A 112 0.68 -19.70 3.41
N HIS A 113 -0.55 -20.03 3.00
CA HIS A 113 -1.41 -20.96 3.74
C HIS A 113 -1.26 -22.42 3.29
N GLY A 114 -0.32 -22.72 2.37
CA GLY A 114 -0.12 -24.09 1.86
C GLY A 114 -1.31 -24.63 1.04
N GLN A 115 -2.24 -23.76 0.66
CA GLN A 115 -3.47 -24.09 -0.07
C GLN A 115 -3.23 -23.99 -1.59
N LEU A 116 -2.29 -24.78 -2.10
CA LEU A 116 -2.12 -25.01 -3.53
C LEU A 116 -2.88 -26.27 -3.95
N THR A 117 -4.18 -26.33 -3.67
CA THR A 117 -5.06 -27.37 -4.21
C THR A 117 -5.60 -26.87 -5.56
N ASP A 118 -4.90 -27.13 -6.66
CA ASP A 118 -5.40 -27.03 -8.06
C ASP A 118 -5.00 -25.79 -8.89
N LYS A 119 -4.26 -24.81 -8.34
CA LYS A 119 -3.63 -23.72 -9.14
C LYS A 119 -2.11 -23.88 -9.12
N PHE A 120 -1.57 -24.57 -10.12
CA PHE A 120 -0.12 -24.63 -10.35
C PHE A 120 0.37 -23.27 -10.85
N LEU A 121 0.80 -22.39 -9.94
CA LEU A 121 1.40 -21.11 -10.34
C LEU A 121 2.79 -21.38 -10.92
N SER A 122 2.95 -21.08 -12.20
CA SER A 122 4.24 -21.23 -12.86
C SER A 122 5.21 -20.13 -12.42
N ARG A 123 6.51 -20.41 -12.57
CA ARG A 123 7.56 -19.39 -12.38
C ARG A 123 7.31 -18.16 -13.27
N GLU A 124 6.87 -18.38 -14.50
CA GLU A 124 6.60 -17.32 -15.47
C GLU A 124 5.43 -16.44 -15.03
N GLU A 125 4.36 -17.04 -14.49
CA GLU A 125 3.23 -16.28 -13.94
C GLU A 125 3.64 -15.41 -12.75
N LEU A 126 4.49 -15.93 -11.86
CA LEU A 126 4.99 -15.18 -10.71
C LEU A 126 5.89 -14.02 -11.12
N LEU A 127 6.75 -14.22 -12.13
CA LEU A 127 7.60 -13.15 -12.68
C LEU A 127 6.78 -12.08 -13.42
N ALA A 128 5.73 -12.49 -14.14
CA ALA A 128 4.80 -11.55 -14.77
C ALA A 128 4.06 -10.70 -13.73
N LEU A 129 3.57 -11.31 -12.64
CA LEU A 129 2.98 -10.57 -11.52
C LEU A 129 3.99 -9.65 -10.84
N THR A 130 5.24 -10.09 -10.69
CA THR A 130 6.33 -9.27 -10.15
C THR A 130 6.52 -8.01 -10.98
N THR A 131 6.56 -8.13 -12.31
CA THR A 131 6.64 -7.01 -13.25
C THR A 131 5.46 -6.04 -13.09
N THR A 132 4.24 -6.57 -12.94
CA THR A 132 3.04 -5.75 -12.72
C THR A 132 3.09 -4.99 -11.39
N ILE A 133 3.48 -5.66 -10.30
CA ILE A 133 3.62 -5.04 -8.97
C ILE A 133 4.67 -3.93 -9.01
N ARG A 134 5.80 -4.18 -9.67
CA ARG A 134 6.87 -3.20 -9.90
C ARG A 134 6.36 -1.96 -10.63
N LYS A 135 5.62 -2.15 -11.73
CA LYS A 135 5.03 -1.06 -12.52
C LYS A 135 4.04 -0.22 -11.71
N TRP A 136 3.18 -0.85 -10.89
CA TRP A 136 2.33 -0.13 -9.94
C TRP A 136 3.16 0.73 -8.99
N CYS A 137 4.16 0.12 -8.34
CA CYS A 137 4.99 0.79 -7.35
C CYS A 137 5.73 1.98 -7.93
N GLN A 138 6.27 1.84 -9.14
CA GLN A 138 6.96 2.90 -9.86
C GLN A 138 6.04 4.07 -10.15
N ARG A 139 4.86 3.81 -10.74
CA ARG A 139 3.89 4.87 -11.11
C ARG A 139 3.42 5.62 -9.88
N LEU A 140 3.02 4.89 -8.85
CA LEU A 140 2.59 5.48 -7.58
C LEU A 140 3.72 6.30 -6.94
N ALA A 141 4.96 5.79 -6.93
CA ALA A 141 6.11 6.49 -6.38
C ALA A 141 6.37 7.82 -7.10
N MET A 142 6.41 7.80 -8.44
CA MET A 142 6.68 8.98 -9.25
C MET A 142 5.64 10.08 -9.03
N GLN A 143 4.35 9.73 -9.09
CA GLN A 143 3.29 10.72 -8.96
C GLN A 143 3.12 11.19 -7.51
N ALA A 144 3.28 10.31 -6.52
CA ALA A 144 3.22 10.71 -5.11
C ALA A 144 4.42 11.59 -4.70
N GLU A 145 5.62 11.35 -5.26
CA GLU A 145 6.76 12.26 -5.08
C GLU A 145 6.44 13.63 -5.67
N SER A 146 5.93 13.69 -6.90
CA SER A 146 5.57 14.96 -7.54
C SER A 146 4.46 15.71 -6.82
N GLU A 147 3.50 15.02 -6.22
CA GLU A 147 2.33 15.63 -5.59
C GLU A 147 2.58 16.01 -4.12
N PHE A 148 3.31 15.17 -3.39
CA PHE A 148 3.41 15.26 -1.92
C PHE A 148 4.84 15.33 -1.38
N ASP A 149 5.84 15.38 -2.26
CA ASP A 149 7.27 15.20 -1.92
C ASP A 149 7.51 13.87 -1.17
N TYR A 150 6.73 12.83 -1.47
CA TYR A 150 6.91 11.53 -0.81
C TYR A 150 6.41 10.33 -1.62
N ASN A 151 7.34 9.49 -2.05
CA ASN A 151 7.10 8.29 -2.86
C ASN A 151 6.65 7.01 -2.12
N GLY A 152 6.62 7.00 -0.79
CA GLY A 152 6.31 5.79 0.00
C GLY A 152 7.50 4.89 0.34
N PHE A 153 8.67 5.07 -0.27
CA PHE A 153 9.89 4.26 -0.03
C PHE A 153 10.92 4.92 0.88
N ALA A 154 10.99 6.26 0.92
CA ALA A 154 11.87 6.98 1.84
C ALA A 154 11.68 6.56 3.32
N ARG A 155 12.77 6.48 4.10
CA ARG A 155 12.78 5.83 5.43
C ARG A 155 11.80 6.44 6.44
N ASN A 156 11.66 7.76 6.46
CA ASN A 156 10.87 8.45 7.48
C ASN A 156 9.50 8.90 6.93
N SER A 157 8.47 8.06 7.12
CA SER A 157 7.08 8.42 6.85
C SER A 157 6.47 9.34 7.93
N LEU A 158 7.18 9.62 9.02
CA LEU A 158 6.74 10.48 10.12
C LEU A 158 7.55 11.77 10.11
N ARG A 159 7.72 12.35 8.92
CA ARG A 159 8.30 13.67 8.71
C ARG A 159 7.20 14.63 8.28
N LYS A 160 7.32 15.89 8.68
CA LYS A 160 6.48 16.96 8.16
C LYS A 160 7.04 17.44 6.81
N HIS A 161 6.13 17.75 5.91
CA HIS A 161 6.42 18.56 4.74
C HIS A 161 6.74 20.00 5.19
N SER A 162 7.54 20.74 4.40
CA SER A 162 7.85 22.15 4.71
C SER A 162 6.62 23.04 4.66
N GLU A 163 5.75 22.77 3.68
CA GLU A 163 4.44 23.41 3.51
C GLU A 163 3.31 22.64 4.22
N PRO A 164 2.26 23.33 4.70
CA PRO A 164 1.13 22.71 5.37
C PRO A 164 0.17 22.03 4.37
N ILE A 165 0.62 20.99 3.65
CA ILE A 165 -0.14 20.34 2.58
C ILE A 165 -1.48 19.73 3.03
N TRP A 166 -1.65 19.51 4.35
CA TRP A 166 -2.91 19.07 4.94
C TRP A 166 -4.06 20.05 4.74
N THR A 167 -3.80 21.32 4.47
CA THR A 167 -4.84 22.33 4.18
C THR A 167 -5.61 22.02 2.90
N MET A 168 -5.02 21.25 1.99
CA MET A 168 -5.65 20.82 0.74
C MET A 168 -6.47 19.54 0.91
N TYR A 169 -6.39 18.85 2.05
CA TYR A 169 -7.09 17.59 2.25
C TYR A 169 -8.60 17.78 2.40
N ARG A 170 -9.35 16.77 1.99
CA ARG A 170 -10.83 16.76 2.03
C ARG A 170 -11.39 16.63 3.44
N ILE A 171 -10.59 16.10 4.36
CA ILE A 171 -10.99 15.80 5.74
C ILE A 171 -9.98 16.43 6.69
N HIS A 172 -10.46 16.95 7.81
CA HIS A 172 -9.62 17.43 8.90
C HIS A 172 -9.58 16.42 10.05
N ILE A 173 -8.38 16.07 10.52
CA ILE A 173 -8.16 15.21 11.70
C ILE A 173 -7.55 16.07 12.79
N ALA A 174 -8.33 16.38 13.83
CA ALA A 174 -7.91 17.31 14.88
C ALA A 174 -7.20 16.61 16.06
N ASN A 175 -7.31 15.28 16.18
CA ASN A 175 -6.76 14.51 17.29
C ASN A 175 -6.74 13.00 16.96
N GLY A 176 -6.22 12.18 17.89
CA GLY A 176 -6.17 10.73 17.74
C GLY A 176 -7.53 10.01 17.70
N ASP A 177 -8.60 10.58 18.30
CA ASP A 177 -9.95 10.00 18.21
C ASP A 177 -10.55 10.18 16.82
N ASP A 178 -10.36 11.35 16.22
CA ASP A 178 -10.80 11.59 14.85
C ASP A 178 -10.04 10.69 13.87
N TYR A 179 -8.76 10.42 14.13
CA TYR A 179 -8.01 9.45 13.34
C TYR A 179 -8.55 8.02 13.46
N ARG A 180 -8.90 7.57 14.68
CA ARG A 180 -9.56 6.27 14.89
C ARG A 180 -10.89 6.19 14.16
N LYS A 181 -11.70 7.25 14.22
CA LYS A 181 -12.99 7.32 13.50
C LYS A 181 -12.78 7.28 11.99
N PHE A 182 -11.78 8.01 11.48
CA PHE A 182 -11.42 8.02 10.07
C PHE A 182 -11.09 6.61 9.58
N ILE A 183 -10.20 5.89 10.28
CA ILE A 183 -9.82 4.52 9.91
C ILE A 183 -11.05 3.61 9.91
N ARG A 184 -11.87 3.65 10.95
CA ARG A 184 -13.09 2.82 11.04
C ARG A 184 -14.07 3.06 9.90
N LYS A 185 -14.21 4.32 9.48
CA LYS A 185 -15.18 4.73 8.46
C LYS A 185 -14.70 4.46 7.03
N HIS A 186 -13.42 4.64 6.76
CA HIS A 186 -12.90 4.67 5.39
C HIS A 186 -11.99 3.50 5.05
N MET A 187 -11.38 2.84 6.04
CA MET A 187 -10.29 1.89 5.80
C MET A 187 -10.59 0.47 6.26
N GLU A 188 -11.45 0.30 7.27
CA GLU A 188 -11.81 -1.04 7.75
C GLU A 188 -12.65 -1.78 6.71
N ALA A 189 -12.29 -3.04 6.44
CA ALA A 189 -13.14 -3.93 5.68
C ALA A 189 -14.43 -4.20 6.45
N HIS A 190 -15.56 -3.69 5.96
CA HIS A 190 -16.86 -4.11 6.45
C HIS A 190 -17.13 -5.52 5.93
N ARG A 191 -17.35 -6.48 6.85
CA ARG A 191 -17.80 -7.84 6.47
C ARG A 191 -18.98 -7.70 5.51
N LYS A 192 -18.86 -8.20 4.27
CA LYS A 192 -20.03 -8.47 3.43
C LYS A 192 -20.94 -9.36 4.26
N ARG A 193 -22.17 -8.90 4.55
CA ARG A 193 -23.20 -9.78 5.12
C ARG A 193 -23.29 -11.02 4.21
N PRO A 194 -23.31 -12.24 4.75
CA PRO A 194 -23.55 -13.40 3.90
C PRO A 194 -24.85 -13.16 3.15
N CYS A 195 -24.78 -13.22 1.82
CA CYS A 195 -25.94 -13.16 0.96
C CYS A 195 -26.81 -14.34 1.34
N THR A 196 -27.87 -14.11 2.11
CA THR A 196 -28.93 -15.08 2.32
C THR A 196 -29.55 -15.32 0.95
N LYS A 197 -29.20 -16.44 0.33
CA LYS A 197 -29.97 -16.98 -0.80
C LYS A 197 -31.34 -17.33 -0.22
N GLY A 198 -32.35 -16.56 -0.60
CA GLY A 198 -33.75 -16.97 -0.53
C GLY A 198 -34.11 -17.81 -1.75
#